data_AF-A0A844AS53-F1
#
_entry.id   AF-A0A844AS53-F1
#
_cell.length_a   1.000
_cell.length_b   1.000
_cell.length_c   1.000
_cell.angle_alpha   90.00
_cell.angle_beta   90.00
_cell.angle_gamma   90.00
#
_symmetry.space_group_name_H-M   'P 1'
#
loop_
_entity.id
_entity.type
_entity.pdbx_description
1 polymer ?
#
loop_
_entity_poly.entity_id
_entity_poly.type
_entity_poly.pdbx_seq_one_letter_code
_entity_poly.pdbx_strand_id
1 'polypeptide(L)'
;MKHSLRKTPSHLHLAYKYGESSDALLGRNFVLEVQGEVLTLSVDLTPNFQTRNKAASTYLDAVSLSQNHHKLRFLQVSDNLVRTRLIRAWEQVERPTLRLVLDLGQHGCFVYVVAPHSLFMGGIQLDVLEVLNDGPAQNARRHECNEEHV
;
A
#
# COMPACT_ATOMS: atom_id res chain seq x y z
N MET A 1 3.74 6.62 16.81
CA MET A 1 5.16 6.64 16.34
C MET A 1 5.19 6.36 14.84
N LYS A 2 6.14 6.92 14.09
CA LYS A 2 6.26 6.73 12.63
C LYS A 2 7.61 6.12 12.28
N HIS A 3 7.60 5.04 11.50
CA HIS A 3 8.79 4.28 11.11
C HIS A 3 8.91 4.21 9.59
N SER A 4 10.10 4.45 9.06
CA SER A 4 10.41 4.05 7.68
C SER A 4 10.78 2.58 7.66
N LEU A 5 9.95 1.75 7.03
CA LEU A 5 10.25 0.33 6.82
C LEU A 5 11.24 0.16 5.68
N ARG A 6 11.03 0.87 4.56
CA ARG A 6 11.94 0.86 3.41
C ARG A 6 11.75 2.12 2.58
N LYS A 7 12.85 2.75 2.16
CA LYS A 7 12.83 3.93 1.27
C LYS A 7 12.92 3.55 -0.20
N THR A 8 13.72 2.54 -0.52
CA THR A 8 13.95 2.09 -1.91
C THR A 8 12.74 1.33 -2.45
N PRO A 9 12.54 1.31 -3.78
CA PRO A 9 11.49 0.53 -4.39
C PRO A 9 11.57 -0.96 -4.04
N SER A 10 10.41 -1.61 -4.02
CA SER A 10 10.26 -3.06 -3.93
C SER A 10 9.08 -3.52 -4.77
N HIS A 11 9.19 -4.72 -5.34
CA HIS A 11 8.13 -5.31 -6.14
C HIS A 11 6.96 -5.72 -5.26
N LEU A 12 5.76 -5.48 -5.76
CA LEU A 12 4.50 -5.85 -5.13
C LEU A 12 3.82 -6.89 -6.00
N HIS A 13 3.38 -7.97 -5.35
CA HIS A 13 2.55 -8.97 -5.96
C HIS A 13 1.13 -8.85 -5.41
N LEU A 14 0.14 -8.70 -6.28
CA LEU A 14 -1.26 -8.49 -5.94
C LEU A 14 -2.08 -9.62 -6.53
N ALA A 15 -3.10 -10.05 -5.80
CA ALA A 15 -4.13 -10.94 -6.35
C ALA A 15 -5.51 -10.40 -6.04
N TYR A 16 -6.45 -10.64 -6.96
CA TYR A 16 -7.84 -10.22 -6.84
C TYR A 16 -8.74 -11.45 -6.61
N LYS A 17 -9.93 -11.22 -6.03
CA LYS A 17 -10.88 -12.30 -5.70
C LYS A 17 -11.34 -13.11 -6.93
N TYR A 18 -11.43 -12.48 -8.11
CA TYR A 18 -11.94 -13.08 -9.35
C TYR A 18 -11.14 -12.65 -10.60
N GLY A 19 -9.84 -12.39 -10.45
CA GLY A 19 -9.02 -11.84 -11.54
C GLY A 19 -7.57 -12.32 -11.51
N GLU A 20 -6.82 -11.91 -12.53
CA GLU A 20 -5.40 -12.24 -12.68
C GLU A 20 -4.55 -11.54 -11.62
N SER A 21 -3.48 -12.21 -11.19
CA SER A 21 -2.47 -11.60 -10.33
C SER A 21 -1.63 -10.57 -11.09
N SER A 22 -1.17 -9.55 -10.38
CA SER A 22 -0.24 -8.54 -10.88
C SER A 22 1.07 -8.64 -10.12
N ASP A 23 2.20 -8.61 -10.81
CA ASP A 23 3.55 -8.62 -10.20
C ASP A 23 4.43 -7.44 -10.64
N ALA A 24 3.91 -6.58 -11.54
CA ALA A 24 4.69 -5.51 -12.13
C ALA A 24 4.73 -4.25 -11.27
N LEU A 25 3.89 -4.14 -10.23
CA LEU A 25 3.80 -2.93 -9.43
C LEU A 25 5.04 -2.71 -8.56
N LEU A 26 5.49 -1.46 -8.54
CA LEU A 26 6.59 -1.01 -7.69
C LEU A 26 6.03 -0.16 -6.55
N GLY A 27 6.23 -0.61 -5.31
CA GLY A 27 6.00 0.18 -4.11
C GLY A 27 7.26 0.88 -3.67
N ARG A 28 7.16 2.13 -3.22
CA ARG A 28 8.26 2.84 -2.53
C ARG A 28 7.76 3.48 -1.24
N ASN A 29 8.70 4.02 -0.46
CA ASN A 29 8.41 4.74 0.77
C ASN A 29 7.46 3.98 1.70
N PHE A 30 7.81 2.72 2.01
CA PHE A 30 7.08 1.91 2.97
C PHE A 30 7.21 2.55 4.35
N VAL A 31 6.10 3.03 4.87
CA VAL A 31 6.02 3.79 6.12
C VAL A 31 5.01 3.12 7.03
N LEU A 32 5.39 2.86 8.27
CA LEU A 32 4.52 2.30 9.29
C LEU A 32 4.24 3.34 10.36
N GLU A 33 2.97 3.67 10.55
CA GLU A 33 2.51 4.54 11.62
C GLU A 33 1.81 3.70 12.69
N VAL A 34 2.21 3.87 13.95
CA VAL A 34 1.65 3.17 15.10
C VAL A 34 0.89 4.18 15.96
N GLN A 35 -0.42 3.97 16.10
CA GLN A 35 -1.33 4.81 16.88
C GLN A 35 -2.14 3.91 17.81
N GLY A 36 -1.69 3.81 19.07
CA GLY A 36 -2.26 2.84 20.02
C GLY A 36 -2.14 1.41 19.48
N GLU A 37 -3.29 0.75 19.33
CA GLU A 37 -3.38 -0.62 18.79
C GLU A 37 -3.37 -0.69 17.26
N VAL A 38 -3.46 0.45 16.56
CA VAL A 38 -3.56 0.48 15.10
C VAL A 38 -2.20 0.74 14.48
N LEU A 39 -1.76 -0.21 13.67
CA LEU A 39 -0.61 -0.10 12.79
C LEU A 39 -1.11 0.25 11.39
N THR A 40 -0.58 1.30 10.76
CA THR A 40 -0.95 1.71 9.40
C THR A 40 0.29 1.67 8.51
N LEU A 41 0.35 0.68 7.63
CA LEU A 41 1.38 0.56 6.61
C LEU A 41 0.95 1.33 5.36
N SER A 42 1.69 2.38 5.01
CA SER A 42 1.50 3.15 3.79
C SER A 42 2.56 2.81 2.75
N VAL A 43 2.13 2.70 1.49
CA VAL A 43 2.99 2.42 0.33
C VAL A 43 2.66 3.41 -0.78
N ASP A 44 3.70 4.08 -1.30
CA ASP A 44 3.56 5.00 -2.43
C ASP A 44 3.72 4.24 -3.76
N LEU A 45 2.66 4.29 -4.57
CA LEU A 45 2.53 3.70 -5.90
C LEU A 45 2.52 4.73 -7.03
N THR A 46 2.59 6.02 -6.71
CA THR A 46 2.59 7.13 -7.69
C THR A 46 3.60 6.95 -8.84
N PRO A 47 4.83 6.43 -8.62
CA PRO A 47 5.80 6.23 -9.71
C PRO A 47 5.30 5.35 -10.86
N ASN A 48 4.37 4.42 -10.61
CA ASN A 48 3.85 3.53 -11.64
C ASN A 48 3.06 4.30 -12.73
N PHE A 49 2.58 5.51 -12.43
CA PHE A 49 1.94 6.41 -13.40
C PHE A 49 2.91 7.38 -14.08
N GLN A 50 4.16 7.46 -13.63
CA GLN A 50 5.16 8.41 -14.14
C GLN A 50 6.01 7.84 -15.29
N THR A 51 5.71 6.61 -15.74
CA THR A 51 6.35 6.04 -16.92
C THR A 51 5.91 6.75 -18.20
N ARG A 52 6.85 6.98 -19.12
CA ARG A 52 6.55 7.53 -20.46
C ARG A 52 5.76 6.54 -21.32
N ASN A 53 5.96 5.24 -21.10
CA ASN A 53 5.30 4.20 -21.86
C ASN A 53 4.04 3.74 -21.14
N LYS A 54 2.86 4.18 -21.61
CA LYS A 54 1.55 3.76 -21.07
C LYS A 54 1.16 2.32 -21.41
N ALA A 55 1.91 1.65 -22.29
CA ALA A 55 1.77 0.23 -22.54
C ALA A 55 2.67 -0.63 -21.62
N ALA A 56 3.46 -0.02 -20.74
CA ALA A 56 4.25 -0.76 -19.76
C ALA A 56 3.34 -1.46 -18.74
N SER A 57 3.70 -2.67 -18.33
CA SER A 57 2.96 -3.46 -17.35
C SER A 57 2.75 -2.72 -16.03
N THR A 58 3.76 -1.99 -15.53
CA THR A 58 3.65 -1.16 -14.32
C THR A 58 2.50 -0.15 -14.39
N TYR A 59 2.30 0.49 -15.55
CA TYR A 59 1.23 1.46 -15.75
C TYR A 59 -0.13 0.77 -15.85
N LEU A 60 -0.22 -0.29 -16.66
CA LEU A 60 -1.46 -1.04 -16.87
C LEU A 60 -1.96 -1.67 -15.56
N ASP A 61 -1.05 -2.23 -14.76
CA ASP A 61 -1.36 -2.80 -13.47
C ASP A 61 -1.79 -1.73 -12.46
N ALA A 62 -1.19 -0.54 -12.49
CA ALA A 62 -1.60 0.56 -11.62
C ALA A 62 -3.00 1.09 -11.98
N VAL A 63 -3.31 1.17 -13.28
CA VAL A 63 -4.66 1.48 -13.76
C VAL A 63 -5.63 0.38 -13.33
N SER A 64 -5.28 -0.90 -13.52
CA SER A 64 -6.12 -2.04 -13.12
C SER A 64 -6.40 -2.03 -11.62
N LEU A 65 -5.38 -1.75 -10.80
CA LEU A 65 -5.53 -1.58 -9.35
C LEU A 65 -6.53 -0.47 -9.03
N SER A 66 -6.40 0.71 -9.65
CA SER A 66 -7.32 1.83 -9.39
C SER A 66 -8.79 1.49 -9.67
N GLN A 67 -9.04 0.65 -10.68
CA GLN A 67 -10.40 0.25 -11.09
C GLN A 67 -10.93 -0.94 -10.28
N ASN A 68 -10.05 -1.86 -9.89
CA ASN A 68 -10.42 -3.14 -9.26
C ASN A 68 -10.01 -3.24 -7.79
N HIS A 69 -9.65 -2.12 -7.15
CA HIS A 69 -9.14 -2.07 -5.78
C HIS A 69 -10.05 -2.77 -4.76
N HIS A 70 -11.37 -2.65 -4.91
CA HIS A 70 -12.38 -3.30 -4.05
C HIS A 70 -12.38 -4.84 -4.15
N LYS A 71 -11.78 -5.39 -5.22
CA LYS A 71 -11.63 -6.84 -5.43
C LYS A 71 -10.28 -7.36 -4.91
N LEU A 72 -9.42 -6.51 -4.36
CA LEU A 72 -8.11 -6.92 -3.87
C LEU A 72 -8.28 -7.99 -2.79
N ARG A 73 -7.56 -9.11 -2.95
CA ARG A 73 -7.58 -10.25 -2.04
C ARG A 73 -6.36 -10.23 -1.12
N PHE A 74 -5.18 -10.04 -1.68
CA PHE A 74 -3.97 -9.88 -0.90
C PHE A 74 -2.94 -9.03 -1.64
N LEU A 75 -2.00 -8.48 -0.87
CA LEU A 75 -0.79 -7.85 -1.36
C LEU A 75 0.43 -8.51 -0.71
N GLN A 76 1.39 -8.89 -1.51
CA GLN A 76 2.64 -9.50 -1.09
C GLN A 76 3.81 -8.56 -1.38
N VAL A 77 4.68 -8.41 -0.39
CA VAL A 77 5.96 -7.72 -0.50
C VAL A 77 7.05 -8.75 -0.28
N SER A 78 7.79 -9.11 -1.34
CA SER A 78 8.90 -10.07 -1.30
C SER A 78 10.17 -9.46 -0.70
N ASP A 79 10.02 -8.69 0.38
CA ASP A 79 11.06 -7.89 0.99
C ASP A 79 11.24 -8.24 2.46
N ASN A 80 12.41 -8.82 2.78
CA ASN A 80 12.72 -9.24 4.14
C ASN A 80 12.87 -8.06 5.11
N LEU A 81 13.30 -6.89 4.65
CA LEU A 81 13.46 -5.73 5.52
C LEU A 81 12.10 -5.19 5.95
N VAL A 82 11.15 -5.10 5.01
CA VAL A 82 9.77 -4.72 5.30
C VAL A 82 9.15 -5.72 6.28
N ARG A 83 9.27 -7.03 6.00
CA ARG A 83 8.79 -8.10 6.89
C ARG A 83 9.33 -7.95 8.31
N THR A 84 10.66 -7.94 8.46
CA THR A 84 11.31 -7.93 9.79
C THR A 84 10.92 -6.69 10.60
N ARG A 85 10.86 -5.51 9.97
CA ARG A 85 10.51 -4.28 10.68
C ARG A 85 9.02 -4.22 11.03
N LEU A 86 8.14 -4.73 10.17
CA LEU A 86 6.72 -4.82 10.45
C LEU A 86 6.44 -5.79 11.61
N ILE A 87 7.02 -6.99 11.60
CA ILE A 87 6.86 -7.98 12.68
C ILE A 87 7.31 -7.39 14.02
N ARG A 88 8.48 -6.74 14.06
CA ARG A 88 8.97 -6.12 15.30
C ARG A 88 8.02 -5.06 15.86
N ALA A 89 7.42 -4.25 15.00
CA ALA A 89 6.45 -3.24 15.44
C ALA A 89 5.12 -3.89 15.88
N TRP A 90 4.70 -4.96 15.19
CA TRP A 90 3.51 -5.73 15.54
C TRP A 90 3.63 -6.38 16.93
N GLU A 91 4.78 -6.97 17.25
CA GLU A 91 5.05 -7.62 18.55
C GLU A 91 5.08 -6.62 19.73
N GLN A 92 5.27 -5.33 19.47
CA GLN A 92 5.29 -4.28 20.51
C GLN A 92 3.91 -3.80 20.92
N VAL A 93 2.87 -4.27 20.24
CA VAL A 93 1.47 -3.87 20.47
C VAL A 93 0.72 -5.09 20.97
N GLU A 94 -0.07 -4.93 22.04
CA GLU A 94 -0.75 -6.05 22.72
C GLU A 94 -1.87 -6.66 21.86
N ARG A 95 -2.67 -5.81 21.20
CA ARG A 95 -3.80 -6.22 20.36
C ARG A 95 -3.74 -5.53 18.99
N PRO A 96 -2.72 -5.82 18.17
CA PRO A 96 -2.45 -5.08 16.96
C PRO A 96 -3.54 -5.29 15.90
N THR A 97 -3.98 -4.19 15.30
CA THR A 97 -4.78 -4.18 14.08
C THR A 97 -3.95 -3.51 12.98
N LEU A 98 -3.88 -4.12 11.78
CA LEU A 98 -3.12 -3.55 10.67
C LEU A 98 -4.03 -3.01 9.57
N ARG A 99 -3.71 -1.79 9.16
CA ARG A 99 -4.26 -1.13 8.00
C ARG A 99 -3.19 -1.02 6.93
N LEU A 100 -3.60 -1.19 5.68
CA LEU A 100 -2.79 -0.97 4.50
C LEU A 100 -3.33 0.24 3.75
N VAL A 101 -2.46 1.18 3.41
CA VAL A 101 -2.77 2.35 2.58
C VAL A 101 -1.95 2.27 1.30
N LEU A 102 -2.62 2.25 0.16
CA LEU A 102 -2.01 2.32 -1.16
C LEU A 102 -2.27 3.70 -1.76
N ASP A 103 -1.22 4.51 -1.87
CA ASP A 103 -1.29 5.87 -2.38
C ASP A 103 -0.89 5.91 -3.86
N LEU A 104 -1.85 6.18 -4.74
CA LEU A 104 -1.65 6.32 -6.19
C LEU A 104 -1.61 7.80 -6.61
N GLY A 105 -1.44 8.72 -5.66
CA GLY A 105 -1.46 10.16 -5.87
C GLY A 105 -2.82 10.63 -6.38
N GLN A 106 -2.82 11.32 -7.52
CA GLN A 106 -4.06 11.84 -8.15
C GLN A 106 -5.03 10.73 -8.59
N HIS A 107 -4.57 9.48 -8.70
CA HIS A 107 -5.39 8.36 -9.15
C HIS A 107 -6.14 7.66 -8.00
N GLY A 108 -5.93 8.10 -6.77
CA GLY A 108 -6.67 7.64 -5.60
C GLY A 108 -5.77 7.22 -4.44
N CYS A 109 -6.40 7.04 -3.29
CA CYS A 109 -5.78 6.49 -2.09
C CYS A 109 -6.75 5.44 -1.55
N PHE A 110 -6.27 4.20 -1.38
CA PHE A 110 -7.12 3.08 -0.98
C PHE A 110 -6.66 2.51 0.35
N VAL A 111 -7.62 2.29 1.26
CA VAL A 111 -7.34 1.84 2.62
C VAL A 111 -8.01 0.49 2.86
N TYR A 112 -7.30 -0.41 3.54
CA TYR A 112 -7.75 -1.77 3.82
C TYR A 112 -7.44 -2.15 5.25
N VAL A 113 -8.30 -2.96 5.86
CA VAL A 113 -7.92 -3.77 7.03
C VAL A 113 -7.29 -5.05 6.51
N VAL A 114 -6.12 -5.40 7.04
CA VAL A 114 -5.35 -6.55 6.56
C VAL A 114 -4.83 -7.43 7.70
N ALA A 115 -4.68 -8.72 7.42
CA ALA A 115 -3.95 -9.65 8.28
C ALA A 115 -2.56 -9.93 7.69
N PRO A 116 -1.48 -9.80 8.47
CA PRO A 116 -0.16 -10.17 8.01
C PRO A 116 0.03 -11.69 8.05
N HIS A 117 0.57 -12.25 6.98
CA HIS A 117 1.00 -13.63 6.86
C HIS A 117 2.47 -13.68 6.43
N SER A 118 3.34 -14.23 7.29
CA SER A 118 4.76 -14.37 6.97
C SER A 118 4.98 -15.46 5.93
N LEU A 119 5.75 -15.14 4.89
CA LEU A 119 6.05 -16.10 3.83
C LEU A 119 7.33 -16.88 4.15
N PHE A 120 7.28 -18.20 3.90
CA PHE A 120 8.38 -19.12 4.18
C PHE A 120 9.68 -18.74 3.46
N MET A 121 9.58 -18.28 2.21
CA MET A 121 10.75 -17.90 1.40
C MET A 121 11.23 -16.46 1.59
N GLY A 122 10.64 -15.72 2.53
CA GLY A 122 10.94 -14.31 2.73
C GLY A 122 9.80 -13.39 2.28
N GLY A 123 9.73 -12.22 2.91
CA GLY A 123 8.65 -11.25 2.68
C GLY A 123 7.35 -11.54 3.45
N ILE A 124 6.37 -10.70 3.20
CA ILE A 124 5.11 -10.68 3.93
C ILE A 124 3.95 -10.55 2.96
N GLN A 125 2.92 -11.35 3.18
CA GLN A 125 1.62 -11.20 2.55
C GLN A 125 0.68 -10.47 3.51
N LEU A 126 -0.17 -9.61 2.96
CA LEU A 126 -1.18 -8.83 3.64
C LEU A 126 -2.51 -9.23 3.05
N ASP A 127 -3.23 -10.11 3.74
CA ASP A 127 -4.55 -10.57 3.31
C ASP A 127 -5.59 -9.51 3.61
N VAL A 128 -6.35 -9.10 2.60
CA VAL A 128 -7.39 -8.08 2.73
C VAL A 128 -8.60 -8.69 3.43
N LEU A 129 -8.89 -8.18 4.62
CA LEU A 129 -10.07 -8.55 5.41
C LEU A 129 -11.26 -7.66 5.04
N GLU A 130 -11.02 -6.35 4.95
CA GLU A 130 -12.05 -5.35 4.71
C GLU A 130 -11.48 -4.19 3.87
N VAL A 131 -12.32 -3.65 2.98
CA VAL A 131 -12.00 -2.43 2.23
C VAL A 131 -12.61 -1.25 3.00
N LEU A 132 -11.77 -0.33 3.46
CA LEU A 132 -12.22 0.88 4.13
C LEU A 132 -12.45 1.95 3.07
N ASN A 133 -13.71 2.19 2.73
CA ASN A 133 -14.08 3.27 1.83
C ASN A 133 -13.91 4.61 2.54
N ASP A 134 -12.79 5.29 2.32
CA ASP A 134 -12.70 6.73 2.59
C ASP A 134 -13.46 7.49 1.48
N GLY A 135 -14.79 7.51 1.59
CA GLY A 135 -15.54 8.64 1.04
C GLY A 135 -15.18 9.93 1.78
N PRO A 136 -15.44 11.10 1.22
CA PRO A 136 -14.64 11.83 0.22
C PRO A 136 -13.35 12.45 0.80
N ALA A 137 -12.33 11.67 1.18
CA ALA A 137 -11.02 12.23 1.55
C ALA A 137 -10.21 12.75 0.34
N GLN A 138 -10.75 12.63 -0.88
CA GLN A 138 -10.21 13.24 -2.10
C GLN A 138 -10.28 14.78 -2.10
N ASN A 139 -11.11 15.40 -1.25
CA ASN A 139 -11.24 16.86 -1.21
C ASN A 139 -10.23 17.57 -0.29
N ALA A 140 -9.65 16.88 0.71
CA ALA A 140 -8.73 17.52 1.66
C ALA A 140 -7.35 17.81 1.05
N ARG A 141 -6.85 16.95 0.15
CA ARG A 141 -5.54 17.16 -0.50
C ARG A 141 -5.56 18.14 -1.69
N ARG A 142 -6.74 18.66 -2.09
CA ARG A 142 -6.83 19.75 -3.08
C ARG A 142 -6.65 21.14 -2.46
N HIS A 143 -6.78 21.28 -1.14
CA HIS A 143 -6.72 22.60 -0.49
C HIS A 143 -5.32 23.03 -0.03
N GLU A 144 -4.33 22.13 0.04
CA GLU A 144 -2.96 22.49 0.47
C GLU A 144 -2.01 22.86 -0.68
N CYS A 145 -2.49 22.91 -1.93
CA CYS A 145 -1.66 23.30 -3.10
C CYS A 145 -2.01 24.69 -3.66
N ASN A 146 -2.73 25.51 -2.89
CA ASN A 146 -3.19 26.83 -3.34
C ASN A 146 -2.96 27.92 -2.29
N GLU A 147 -1.84 27.89 -1.56
CA GLU A 147 -1.39 28.99 -0.68
C GLU A 147 0.14 29.15 -0.71
N GLU A 148 0.75 29.25 -1.89
CA GLU A 148 2.02 29.96 -2.04
C GLU A 148 2.01 30.63 -3.41
N HIS A 149 1.53 31.87 -3.47
CA HIS A 149 1.95 32.96 -4.36
C HIS A 149 1.02 34.16 -4.09
N VAL A 150 1.43 35.01 -3.14
CA VAL A 150 1.10 36.44 -3.10
C VAL A 150 2.41 37.18 -3.30
#